data_AF-A0A969WXD4-F1
#
_entry.id   AF-A0A969WXD4-F1
#
_cell.length_a   1.000
_cell.length_b   1.000
_cell.length_c   1.000
_cell.angle_alpha   90.00
_cell.angle_beta   90.00
_cell.angle_gamma   90.00
#
_symmetry.space_group_name_H-M   'P 1'
#
loop_
_entity.id
_entity.type
_entity.pdbx_description
1 polymer ?
#
loop_
_entity_poly.entity_id
_entity_poly.type
_entity_poly.pdbx_seq_one_letter_code
_entity_poly.pdbx_strand_id
1 'polypeptide(L)'
;MKVSDTAGSTKKAQVEVSAFLDLISNLGITLEDLIASTPRSWKDREKAKNLASSLANDQELMSHLRKSRDPLPWQSLEQLGLDPSLFRRYAAYITAVALIMNDQFPILGDMVIPWVKEGI
;
A
#
# COMPACT_ATOMS: atom_id res chain seq x y z
N MET A 1 -11.04 -15.58 -32.37
CA MET A 1 -11.08 -16.04 -30.97
C MET A 1 -10.26 -15.08 -30.10
N LYS A 2 -10.90 -14.19 -29.33
CA LYS A 2 -10.23 -13.28 -28.37
C LYS A 2 -11.11 -12.89 -27.17
N VAL A 3 -12.21 -13.61 -26.95
CA VAL A 3 -13.22 -13.25 -25.93
C VAL A 3 -13.08 -14.11 -24.66
N SER A 4 -12.35 -15.22 -24.73
CA SER A 4 -12.20 -16.18 -23.63
C SER A 4 -11.18 -15.76 -22.56
N ASP A 5 -10.13 -15.00 -22.91
CA ASP A 5 -9.06 -14.62 -21.97
C ASP A 5 -9.42 -13.40 -21.10
N THR A 6 -10.25 -12.48 -21.61
CA THR A 6 -10.59 -11.25 -20.90
C THR A 6 -11.45 -11.51 -19.67
N ALA A 7 -12.43 -12.42 -19.77
CA ALA A 7 -13.32 -12.77 -18.66
C ALA A 7 -12.57 -13.43 -17.49
N GLY A 8 -11.55 -14.26 -17.80
CA GLY A 8 -10.68 -14.87 -16.80
C GLY A 8 -9.81 -13.84 -16.06
N SER A 9 -9.29 -12.85 -16.79
CA SER A 9 -8.49 -11.77 -16.22
C SER A 9 -9.30 -10.83 -15.32
N THR A 10 -10.51 -10.44 -15.74
CA THR A 10 -11.40 -9.58 -14.94
C THR A 10 -11.80 -10.25 -13.62
N LYS A 11 -12.09 -11.55 -13.66
CA LYS A 11 -12.43 -12.31 -12.44
C LYS A 11 -11.27 -12.37 -11.44
N LYS A 12 -10.03 -12.54 -11.92
CA LYS A 12 -8.83 -12.51 -11.04
C LYS A 12 -8.64 -11.14 -10.39
N ALA A 13 -8.75 -10.06 -11.17
CA ALA A 13 -8.64 -8.70 -10.64
C ALA A 13 -9.71 -8.41 -9.59
N GLN A 14 -10.95 -8.88 -9.81
CA GLN A 14 -12.04 -8.70 -8.84
C GLN A 14 -11.75 -9.44 -7.52
N VAL A 15 -11.30 -10.70 -7.59
CA VAL A 15 -10.93 -11.48 -6.40
C VAL A 15 -9.81 -10.77 -5.62
N GLU A 16 -8.82 -10.25 -6.33
CA GLU A 16 -7.68 -9.55 -5.74
C GLU A 16 -8.10 -8.24 -5.04
N VAL A 17 -8.95 -7.44 -5.69
CA VAL A 17 -9.54 -6.22 -5.09
C VAL A 17 -10.35 -6.57 -3.85
N SER A 18 -11.20 -7.60 -3.89
CA SER A 18 -11.99 -8.01 -2.72
C SER A 18 -11.10 -8.42 -1.56
N ALA A 19 -10.07 -9.25 -1.81
CA ALA A 19 -9.12 -9.65 -0.77
C ALA A 19 -8.35 -8.45 -0.18
N PHE A 20 -7.97 -7.48 -1.02
CA PHE A 20 -7.32 -6.26 -0.57
C PHE A 20 -8.25 -5.37 0.28
N LEU A 21 -9.52 -5.20 -0.13
CA LEU A 21 -10.49 -4.43 0.63
C LEU A 21 -10.78 -5.05 2.00
N ASP A 22 -10.90 -6.38 2.07
CA ASP A 22 -11.06 -7.10 3.34
C ASP A 22 -9.83 -6.89 4.24
N LEU A 23 -8.63 -6.95 3.66
CA LEU A 23 -7.37 -6.74 4.39
C LEU A 23 -7.29 -5.34 5.03
N ILE A 24 -7.55 -4.27 4.28
CA ILE A 24 -7.51 -2.91 4.83
C ILE A 24 -8.66 -2.67 5.83
N SER A 25 -9.82 -3.30 5.62
CA SER A 25 -10.96 -3.21 6.54
C SER A 25 -10.65 -3.84 7.90
N ASN A 26 -9.92 -4.96 7.93
CA ASN A 26 -9.44 -5.60 9.16
C ASN A 26 -8.52 -4.68 9.98
N LEU A 27 -7.79 -3.78 9.30
CA LEU A 27 -6.97 -2.74 9.94
C LEU A 27 -7.79 -1.52 10.39
N GLY A 28 -9.08 -1.46 10.05
CA GLY A 28 -9.94 -0.32 10.34
C GLY A 28 -9.79 0.84 9.35
N ILE A 29 -9.20 0.57 8.18
CA ILE A 29 -9.09 1.53 7.09
C ILE A 29 -10.28 1.36 6.15
N THR A 30 -11.05 2.42 5.94
CA THR A 30 -12.13 2.45 4.94
C THR A 30 -11.60 2.88 3.57
N LEU A 31 -12.40 2.67 2.52
CA LEU A 31 -12.07 3.17 1.19
C LEU A 31 -12.06 4.71 1.18
N GLU A 32 -12.96 5.34 1.94
CA GLU A 32 -13.02 6.79 2.12
C GLU A 32 -11.74 7.34 2.77
N ASP A 33 -11.19 6.66 3.77
CA ASP A 33 -9.91 7.02 4.39
C ASP A 33 -8.76 6.94 3.38
N LEU A 34 -8.76 5.90 2.54
CA LEU A 34 -7.78 5.72 1.48
C LEU A 34 -7.84 6.86 0.44
N ILE A 35 -9.05 7.22 0.01
CA ILE A 35 -9.27 8.34 -0.92
C ILE A 35 -8.84 9.67 -0.29
N ALA A 36 -9.24 9.92 0.96
CA ALA A 36 -8.92 11.16 1.68
C ALA A 36 -7.42 11.33 1.92
N SER A 37 -6.70 10.24 2.16
CA SER A 37 -5.26 10.22 2.40
C SER A 37 -4.41 10.08 1.13
N THR A 38 -5.02 10.04 -0.06
CA THR A 38 -4.27 9.88 -1.31
C THR A 38 -3.51 11.17 -1.68
N PRO A 39 -2.19 11.12 -1.92
CA PRO A 39 -1.41 12.28 -2.35
C PRO A 39 -1.84 12.81 -3.72
N ARG A 40 -2.15 14.12 -3.76
CA ARG A 40 -2.56 14.82 -4.99
C ARG A 40 -1.40 15.13 -5.93
N SER A 41 -0.25 15.54 -5.39
CA SER A 41 0.93 15.87 -6.17
C SER A 41 1.75 14.62 -6.49
N TRP A 42 2.42 14.60 -7.65
CA TRP A 42 3.36 13.54 -8.01
C TRP A 42 4.45 13.36 -6.94
N LYS A 43 5.04 14.48 -6.48
CA LYS A 43 6.14 14.49 -5.52
C LYS A 43 5.76 13.86 -4.18
N ASP A 44 4.56 14.17 -3.66
CA ASP A 44 4.09 13.59 -2.40
C ASP A 44 3.73 12.12 -2.57
N ARG A 45 3.21 11.74 -3.75
CA ARG A 45 2.93 10.33 -4.08
C ARG A 45 4.21 9.50 -4.12
N GLU A 46 5.25 10.01 -4.76
CA GLU A 46 6.57 9.37 -4.83
C GLU A 46 7.16 9.19 -3.42
N LYS A 47 7.15 10.24 -2.59
CA LYS A 47 7.59 10.12 -1.20
C LYS A 47 6.78 9.09 -0.42
N ALA A 48 5.45 9.12 -0.51
CA ALA A 48 4.58 8.18 0.19
C ALA A 48 4.82 6.72 -0.25
N LYS A 49 5.04 6.48 -1.55
CA LYS A 49 5.41 5.15 -2.07
C LYS A 49 6.78 4.70 -1.56
N ASN A 50 7.76 5.59 -1.45
CA ASN A 50 9.07 5.26 -0.87
C ASN A 50 8.93 4.87 0.60
N LEU A 51 8.12 5.61 1.38
CA LEU A 51 7.82 5.23 2.77
C LEU A 51 7.14 3.86 2.85
N ALA A 52 6.17 3.61 1.97
CA ALA A 52 5.46 2.34 1.91
C ALA A 52 6.39 1.18 1.56
N SER A 53 7.38 1.40 0.68
CA SER A 53 8.41 0.42 0.35
C SER A 53 9.31 0.11 1.55
N SER A 54 9.79 1.13 2.27
CA SER A 54 10.56 0.92 3.50
C SER A 54 9.78 0.10 4.53
N LEU A 55 8.50 0.44 4.72
CA LEU A 55 7.60 -0.27 5.62
C LEU A 55 7.36 -1.72 5.18
N ALA A 56 7.10 -1.96 3.88
CA ALA A 56 6.86 -3.29 3.34
C ALA A 56 8.05 -4.24 3.48
N ASN A 57 9.27 -3.70 3.57
CA ASN A 57 10.50 -4.46 3.77
C ASN A 57 10.85 -4.68 5.26
N ASP A 58 10.17 -4.00 6.18
CA ASP A 58 10.35 -4.17 7.62
C ASP A 58 9.38 -5.24 8.16
N GLN A 59 9.90 -6.44 8.42
CA GLN A 59 9.08 -7.57 8.88
C GLN A 59 8.45 -7.33 10.26
N GLU A 60 9.12 -6.60 11.15
CA GLU A 60 8.62 -6.33 12.49
C GLU A 60 7.41 -5.41 12.43
N LEU A 61 7.51 -4.32 11.67
CA LEU A 61 6.42 -3.36 11.52
C LEU A 61 5.26 -3.91 10.70
N MET A 62 5.52 -4.70 9.65
CA MET A 62 4.47 -5.43 8.95
C MET A 62 3.76 -6.44 9.87
N SER A 63 4.49 -7.11 10.76
CA SER A 63 3.89 -8.01 11.76
C SER A 63 3.01 -7.23 12.74
N HIS A 64 3.47 -6.07 13.20
CA HIS A 64 2.70 -5.19 14.07
C HIS A 64 1.39 -4.76 13.41
N LEU A 65 1.45 -4.24 12.17
CA LEU A 65 0.27 -3.84 11.41
C LEU A 65 -0.75 -4.98 11.28
N ARG A 66 -0.31 -6.21 11.03
CA ARG A 66 -1.23 -7.34 10.83
C ARG A 66 -1.87 -7.84 12.14
N LYS A 67 -1.18 -7.67 13.27
CA LYS A 67 -1.61 -8.20 14.57
C LYS A 67 -2.41 -7.19 15.38
N SER A 68 -2.15 -5.90 15.18
CA SER A 68 -2.80 -4.83 15.94
C SER A 68 -3.36 -3.77 15.02
N ARG A 69 -4.49 -3.19 15.44
CA ARG A 69 -5.05 -1.98 14.85
C ARG A 69 -4.39 -0.72 15.40
N ASP A 70 -3.47 -0.90 16.35
CA ASP A 70 -2.74 0.20 16.96
C ASP A 70 -1.84 0.88 15.92
N PRO A 71 -1.69 2.22 16.01
CA PRO A 71 -0.73 2.95 15.20
C PRO A 71 0.68 2.36 15.36
N LEU A 72 1.46 2.40 14.29
CA LEU A 72 2.87 2.02 14.36
C LEU A 72 3.61 2.89 15.39
N PRO A 73 4.48 2.30 16.23
CA PRO A 73 5.26 3.05 17.19
C PRO A 73 6.12 4.10 16.51
N TRP A 74 6.07 5.32 17.03
CA TRP A 74 6.79 6.47 16.49
C TRP A 74 8.29 6.21 16.31
N GLN A 75 8.92 5.62 17.33
CA GLN A 75 10.35 5.37 17.36
C GLN A 75 10.78 4.43 16.21
N SER A 76 9.93 3.46 15.85
CA SER A 76 10.18 2.56 14.74
C SER A 76 10.08 3.26 13.38
N LEU A 77 9.15 4.22 13.25
CA LEU A 77 9.05 5.03 12.03
C LEU A 77 10.26 5.95 11.85
N GLU A 78 10.78 6.54 12.94
CA GLU A 78 12.00 7.35 12.90
C GLU A 78 13.24 6.53 12.51
N GLN A 79 13.36 5.30 13.00
CA GLN A 79 14.48 4.40 12.67
C GLN A 79 14.53 4.04 11.17
N LEU A 80 13.37 4.02 10.52
CA LEU A 80 13.25 3.85 9.07
C LEU A 80 13.54 5.13 8.26
N GLY A 81 13.91 6.23 8.93
CA GLY A 81 14.14 7.53 8.30
C GLY A 81 12.86 8.14 7.70
N LEU A 82 11.69 7.70 8.16
CA LEU A 82 10.40 8.14 7.64
C LEU A 82 10.10 9.53 8.17
N ASP A 83 9.65 10.44 7.30
CA ASP A 83 9.10 11.74 7.73
C ASP A 83 7.76 11.48 8.45
N PRO A 84 7.71 11.72 9.77
CA PRO A 84 6.50 11.60 10.54
C PRO A 84 5.25 12.30 10.04
N SER A 85 5.44 13.54 9.59
CA SER A 85 4.36 14.44 9.24
C SER A 85 3.72 13.94 7.97
N LEU A 86 4.55 13.38 7.08
CA LEU A 86 4.15 12.71 5.87
C LEU A 86 3.41 11.40 6.17
N PHE A 87 3.94 10.57 7.06
CA PHE A 87 3.28 9.32 7.46
C PHE A 87 1.91 9.59 8.05
N ARG A 88 1.80 10.53 9.01
CA ARG A 88 0.52 10.87 9.64
C ARG A 88 -0.51 11.40 8.64
N ARG A 89 -0.07 12.22 7.68
CA ARG A 89 -0.95 12.80 6.66
C ARG A 89 -1.46 11.76 5.66
N TYR A 90 -0.63 10.76 5.33
CA TYR A 90 -0.91 9.78 4.28
C TYR A 90 -0.98 8.34 4.82
N ALA A 91 -1.33 8.16 6.10
CA ALA A 91 -1.18 6.87 6.81
C ALA A 91 -1.95 5.74 6.11
N ALA A 92 -3.25 5.93 5.83
CA ALA A 92 -4.06 4.92 5.16
C ALA A 92 -3.51 4.58 3.76
N TYR A 93 -3.09 5.58 2.98
CA TYR A 93 -2.42 5.37 1.69
C TYR A 93 -1.11 4.60 1.81
N ILE A 94 -0.21 5.01 2.71
CA ILE A 94 1.10 4.36 2.90
C ILE A 94 0.93 2.92 3.35
N THR A 95 0.06 2.67 4.34
CA THR A 95 -0.23 1.31 4.83
C THR A 95 -0.82 0.44 3.72
N ALA A 96 -1.79 0.95 2.96
CA ALA A 96 -2.39 0.24 1.83
C ALA A 96 -1.35 -0.16 0.77
N VAL A 97 -0.50 0.78 0.37
CA VAL A 97 0.57 0.53 -0.62
C VAL A 97 1.60 -0.47 -0.08
N ALA A 98 1.96 -0.38 1.21
CA ALA A 98 2.90 -1.29 1.84
C ALA A 98 2.35 -2.74 1.88
N LEU A 99 1.06 -2.91 2.14
CA LEU A 99 0.40 -4.22 2.09
C LEU A 99 0.38 -4.78 0.66
N ILE A 100 0.08 -3.95 -0.34
CA ILE A 100 0.14 -4.36 -1.75
C ILE A 100 1.54 -4.87 -2.11
N MET A 101 2.59 -4.17 -1.68
CA MET A 101 3.99 -4.55 -1.91
C MET A 101 4.40 -5.82 -1.14
N ASN A 102 3.95 -5.98 0.12
CA ASN A 102 4.35 -7.09 0.99
C ASN A 102 3.59 -8.39 0.70
N ASP A 103 2.29 -8.33 0.43
CA ASP A 103 1.43 -9.51 0.15
C ASP A 103 1.48 -9.96 -1.32
N GLN A 104 2.32 -9.30 -2.13
CA GLN A 104 2.53 -9.65 -3.55
C GLN A 104 1.22 -9.74 -4.34
N PHE A 105 0.29 -8.83 -4.11
CA PHE A 105 -0.90 -8.67 -4.94
C PHE A 105 -0.45 -8.32 -6.37
N PRO A 106 -0.41 -9.27 -7.33
CA PRO A 106 0.33 -9.06 -8.57
C PRO A 106 -0.37 -8.05 -9.48
N ILE A 107 -1.70 -8.10 -9.59
CA ILE A 107 -2.46 -7.22 -10.47
C ILE A 107 -2.49 -5.80 -9.89
N LEU A 108 -2.75 -5.67 -8.58
CA LEU A 108 -2.72 -4.37 -7.90
C LEU A 108 -1.30 -3.81 -7.83
N GLY A 109 -0.32 -4.67 -7.63
CA GLY A 109 1.11 -4.36 -7.63
C GLY A 109 1.53 -3.71 -8.95
N ASP A 110 1.16 -4.29 -10.09
CA ASP A 110 1.47 -3.71 -11.41
C ASP A 110 0.89 -2.30 -11.61
N MET A 111 -0.24 -1.99 -10.96
CA MET A 111 -0.89 -0.68 -11.04
C MET A 111 -0.30 0.35 -10.06
N VAL A 112 0.08 -0.10 -8.86
CA VAL A 112 0.47 0.78 -7.74
C VAL A 112 1.98 0.92 -7.63
N ILE A 113 2.74 -0.07 -8.06
CA ILE A 113 4.21 -0.15 -8.06
C ILE A 113 4.83 0.16 -9.44
N PRO A 114 4.57 1.32 -10.10
CA PRO A 114 5.44 1.78 -11.21
C PRO A 114 6.03 3.18 -10.94
N TRP A 115 7.24 3.60 -11.35
CA TRP A 115 8.33 3.10 -12.21
C TRP A 115 9.65 3.19 -11.39
N VAL A 116 10.53 2.19 -11.48
CA VAL A 116 11.95 2.40 -11.14
C VAL A 116 12.52 3.29 -12.24
N LYS A 117 13.00 4.48 -11.90
CA LYS A 117 13.94 5.17 -12.76
C LYS A 117 15.22 4.33 -12.68
N GLU A 118 15.38 3.34 -13.57
CA GLU A 118 16.71 2.79 -13.78
C GLU A 118 17.62 3.98 -14.10
N GLY A 119 18.69 4.12 -13.33
CA GLY A 119 19.51 5.32 -13.30
C GLY A 119 19.88 5.78 -14.71
N ILE A 120 19.58 7.04 -15.01
CA ILE A 120 20.24 7.82 -16.05
C ILE A 120 21.00 8.93 -15.33
#